data_AF-A0A935BLT5-F1
#
_entry.id   AF-A0A935BLT5-F1
#
_cell.length_a   1.000
_cell.length_b   1.000
_cell.length_c   1.000
_cell.angle_alpha   90.00
_cell.angle_beta   90.00
_cell.angle_gamma   90.00
#
_symmetry.space_group_name_H-M   'P 1'
#
loop_
_entity.id
_entity.type
_entity.pdbx_description
1 polymer ?
#
loop_
_entity_poly.entity_id
_entity_poly.type
_entity_poly.pdbx_seq_one_letter_code
_entity_poly.pdbx_strand_id
1 'polypeptide(L)' 'MSDTLKIALGQIAPVWFDRTRTLAKVSDSIVEAASSGCKLIHLERH' A
#
# COMPACT_ATOMS: atom_id res chain seq x y z
N MET A 1 20.23 15.36 15.29
CA MET A 1 20.00 14.06 14.64
C MET A 1 18.58 14.07 14.12
N SER A 2 18.35 13.92 12.82
CA SER A 2 17.00 13.84 12.24
C SER A 2 16.70 12.41 11.83
N ASP A 3 15.77 11.76 12.52
CA ASP A 3 15.21 10.48 12.08
C ASP A 3 14.26 10.72 10.91
N THR A 4 14.60 10.20 9.74
CA THR A 4 13.76 10.27 8.54
C THR A 4 13.05 8.93 8.33
N LEU A 5 11.72 8.98 8.21
CA LEU A 5 10.89 7.81 7.93
C LEU A 5 10.37 7.90 6.49
N LYS A 6 10.74 6.93 5.65
CA LYS A 6 10.18 6.81 4.30
C LYS A 6 8.83 6.11 4.37
N ILE A 7 7.79 6.79 3.87
CA ILE A 7 6.40 6.31 3.87
C ILE A 7 5.91 6.25 2.42
N ALA A 8 5.16 5.19 2.08
CA ALA A 8 4.45 5.09 0.81
C ALA A 8 2.99 5.57 0.96
N LEU A 9 2.49 6.26 -0.06
CA LEU A 9 1.07 6.61 -0.22
C LEU A 9 0.57 5.88 -1.46
N GLY A 10 -0.31 4.89 -1.25
CA GLY A 10 -0.90 4.09 -2.32
C GLY A 10 -2.38 4.40 -2.47
N GLN A 11 -2.85 4.41 -3.72
CA GLN A 11 -4.27 4.52 -4.06
C GLN A 11 -4.74 3.21 -4.65
N ILE A 12 -5.82 2.63 -4.10
CA ILE A 12 -6.41 1.41 -4.64
C ILE A 12 -7.92 1.53 -4.79
N ALA A 13 -8.42 1.24 -5.99
CA ALA A 13 -9.84 1.00 -6.20
C ALA A 13 -10.20 -0.44 -5.77
N PRO A 14 -11.29 -0.65 -5.01
CA PRO A 14 -11.73 -2.00 -4.67
C PRO A 14 -12.30 -2.73 -5.88
N VAL A 15 -12.20 -4.06 -5.86
CA VAL A 15 -12.92 -4.89 -6.83
C VAL A 15 -14.32 -5.13 -6.28
N TRP A 16 -15.33 -4.73 -7.05
CA TRP A 16 -16.73 -4.81 -6.64
C TRP A 16 -17.12 -6.23 -6.22
N PHE A 17 -17.69 -6.35 -5.01
CA PHE A 17 -18.11 -7.60 -4.39
C PHE A 17 -17.05 -8.71 -4.34
N ASP A 18 -15.77 -8.39 -4.54
CA ASP A 18 -14.68 -9.35 -4.51
C ASP A 18 -13.60 -8.94 -3.50
N ARG A 19 -13.75 -9.49 -2.29
CA ARG A 19 -12.79 -9.27 -1.20
C ARG A 19 -11.42 -9.85 -1.52
N THR A 20 -11.35 -11.03 -2.12
CA THR A 20 -10.09 -11.72 -2.39
C THR A 20 -9.25 -10.94 -3.38
N ARG A 21 -9.84 -10.47 -4.48
CA ARG A 21 -9.13 -9.64 -5.46
C ARG A 21 -8.78 -8.26 -4.91
N THR A 22 -9.62 -7.68 -4.04
CA THR A 22 -9.27 -6.42 -3.37
C THR A 22 -8.06 -6.61 -2.44
N LEU A 23 -8.00 -7.72 -1.70
CA LEU A 23 -6.85 -8.03 -0.84
C LEU A 23 -5.58 -8.32 -1.63
N ALA A 24 -5.68 -8.94 -2.80
CA ALA A 24 -4.53 -9.12 -3.69
C ALA A 24 -3.89 -7.75 -4.04
N LYS A 25 -4.71 -6.76 -4.41
CA LYS A 25 -4.22 -5.39 -4.69
C LYS A 25 -3.55 -4.74 -3.47
N VAL A 26 -4.09 -4.97 -2.26
CA VAL A 26 -3.46 -4.51 -1.01
C VAL A 26 -2.08 -5.15 -0.83
N SER A 27 -1.99 -6.46 -1.01
CA SER A 27 -0.72 -7.19 -0.91
C SER A 27 0.32 -6.70 -1.91
N ASP A 28 -0.09 -6.47 -3.16
CA ASP A 28 0.80 -5.95 -4.21
C ASP A 28 1.37 -4.57 -3.84
N SER A 29 0.52 -3.65 -3.36
CA SER A 29 0.97 -2.33 -2.92
C SER A 29 1.91 -2.38 -1.71
N ILE A 30 1.70 -3.32 -0.78
CA ILE A 30 2.61 -3.52 0.35
C ILE A 30 3.98 -3.99 -0.15
N VAL A 31 4.02 -4.93 -1.08
CA VAL A 31 5.28 -5.44 -1.67
C VAL A 31 6.03 -4.34 -2.41
N GLU A 32 5.32 -3.48 -3.15
CA GLU A 32 5.91 -2.34 -3.85
C GLU A 32 6.52 -1.32 -2.87
N ALA A 33 5.79 -0.96 -1.80
CA ALA A 33 6.28 -0.05 -0.77
C ALA A 33 7.51 -0.62 -0.03
N ALA A 34 7.48 -1.91 0.32
CA ALA A 34 8.61 -2.59 0.93
C ALA A 34 9.83 -2.60 0.00
N SER A 35 9.63 -2.89 -1.29
CA SER A 35 10.69 -2.86 -2.32
C SER A 35 11.29 -1.46 -2.50
N SER A 36 10.51 -0.43 -2.23
CA SER A 36 10.95 0.97 -2.23
C SER A 36 11.65 1.40 -0.93
N GLY A 37 11.84 0.49 0.03
CA GLY A 37 12.45 0.79 1.33
C GLY A 37 11.55 1.63 2.25
N CYS A 38 10.25 1.69 1.99
CA CYS A 38 9.29 2.34 2.87
C CYS A 38 9.03 1.45 4.09
N LYS A 39 8.98 2.06 5.27
CA LYS A 39 8.69 1.35 6.53
C LYS A 39 7.20 1.38 6.91
N LEU A 40 6.43 2.21 6.22
CA LEU A 40 4.98 2.36 6.40
C LEU A 40 4.35 2.62 5.04
N ILE A 41 3.16 2.08 4.82
CA ILE A 41 2.29 2.42 3.69
C ILE A 41 0.92 2.85 4.20
N HIS A 42 0.39 3.95 3.67
CA HIS A 42 -1.00 4.34 3.83
C HIS A 42 -1.74 4.10 2.52
N LEU A 43 -2.87 3.40 2.59
CA LEU A 43 -3.72 3.06 1.45
C LEU A 43 -5.04 3.80 1.55
N GLU A 44 -5.35 4.58 0.53
CA GLU A 44 -6.63 5.26 0.37
C GLU A 44 -7.47 4.58 -0.72
N ARG A 45 -8.80 4.64 -0.55
CA ARG A 45 -9.77 4.07 -1.48
C ARG A 45 -10.35 5.18 -2.35
N HIS A 46 -10.21 5.02 -3.67
CA HIS A 46 -11.00 5.75 -4.65
C HIS A 46 -12.23 4.95 -5.07
#